data_AF-A0A1C5ZK30-F1
#
_entry.id   AF-A0A1C5ZK30-F1
#
_cell.length_a   1.000
_cell.length_b   1.000
_cell.length_c   1.000
_cell.angle_alpha   90.00
_cell.angle_beta   90.00
_cell.angle_gamma   90.00
#
_symmetry.space_group_name_H-M   'P 1'
#
loop_
_entity.id
_entity.type
_entity.pdbx_description
1 polymer ?
#
loop_
_entity_poly.entity_id
_entity_poly.type
_entity_poly.pdbx_seq_one_letter_code
_entity_poly.pdbx_strand_id
1 'polypeptide(L)'
;MKKIDENFYGYIRVEGDTYTYNVSDNIVTLLPAQSDPQKRDDSLYRIKSHKTDTPEYLFGEDNNSMIAILRNGKFVTDPIGTNVAIRFATPIIIKACGNAEGFFNMLTEDWCKFHAITFCGGNINALYTPGIAIEQPDVSELLKYDGARTIKMRPWSAYTRTTQFQIENEKVTLTVSIGQTAETNNAENRGAYNLGKVYTFFRFSFENAQGFEKMEKYYIIARKIVAILTSQNNICFEEVYLSQRNSEQKYFKTGICKIFDSYENYSIRQWHKVIPIFSVFDYIPNLIDGIVNGKVNSLLELLPEDNKMVNRISIKNVQDLCTALEVSYQLDDKRKREKDALIEELKKNIKNTIAEFTKAHNEIDVNKETTMSSAFQYLDYTLKQKILTLYNENSDIVDEIVSKYSLPSVNENSIASFVKLRNNKTHSGTVEWGESAKIYTPLFAIVYASFFKYIKLPDEVIKSTLLQIF
;
A
#
# COMPACT_ATOMS: atom_id res chain seq x y z
N MET A 1 11.02 9.32 18.87
CA MET A 1 10.48 8.02 18.39
C MET A 1 11.62 7.03 18.47
N LYS A 2 11.42 5.89 19.15
CA LYS A 2 12.43 4.83 19.25
C LYS A 2 12.47 4.08 17.91
N LYS A 3 13.65 3.88 17.34
CA LYS A 3 13.87 3.13 16.10
C LYS A 3 14.80 1.95 16.37
N ILE A 4 14.70 0.91 15.55
CA ILE A 4 15.70 -0.16 15.52
C ILE A 4 16.88 0.36 14.71
N ASP A 5 18.09 0.18 15.23
CA ASP A 5 19.32 0.65 14.60
C ASP A 5 19.54 0.02 13.20
N GLU A 6 20.36 0.66 12.38
CA GLU A 6 20.67 0.15 11.03
C GLU A 6 21.45 -1.16 11.06
N ASN A 7 22.42 -1.25 11.96
CA ASN A 7 23.20 -2.45 12.18
C ASN A 7 23.15 -2.79 13.66
N PHE A 8 22.79 -4.03 13.98
CA PHE A 8 22.73 -4.53 15.34
C PHE A 8 22.89 -6.05 15.33
N TYR A 9 23.22 -6.60 16.49
CA TYR A 9 23.54 -8.01 16.65
C TYR A 9 22.94 -8.57 17.94
N GLY A 10 22.80 -9.88 17.99
CA GLY A 10 22.20 -10.55 19.14
C GLY A 10 22.23 -12.06 18.98
N TYR A 11 21.32 -12.73 19.67
CA TYR A 11 21.20 -14.18 19.62
C TYR A 11 19.80 -14.58 19.13
N ILE A 12 19.70 -15.56 18.24
CA ILE A 12 18.42 -16.17 17.87
C ILE A 12 18.47 -17.68 18.09
N ARG A 13 17.31 -18.28 18.29
CA ARG A 13 17.17 -19.74 18.46
C ARG A 13 16.41 -20.35 17.29
N VAL A 14 16.96 -21.41 16.73
CA VAL A 14 16.36 -22.18 15.62
C VAL A 14 16.53 -23.66 15.94
N GLU A 15 15.43 -24.42 16.02
CA GLU A 15 15.45 -25.88 16.30
C GLU A 15 16.28 -26.31 17.53
N GLY A 16 16.32 -25.46 18.55
CA GLY A 16 17.08 -25.71 19.80
C GLY A 16 18.54 -25.27 19.76
N ASP A 17 19.07 -24.90 18.59
CA ASP A 17 20.39 -24.30 18.46
C ASP A 17 20.35 -22.79 18.65
N THR A 18 21.44 -22.23 19.18
CA THR A 18 21.62 -20.78 19.33
C THR A 18 22.62 -20.27 18.30
N TYR A 19 22.26 -19.18 17.62
CA TYR A 19 23.10 -18.50 16.65
C TYR A 19 23.32 -17.06 17.09
N THR A 20 24.55 -16.57 16.96
CA THR A 20 24.74 -15.11 16.91
C THR A 20 24.24 -14.62 15.56
N TYR A 21 23.58 -13.47 15.55
CA TYR A 21 23.19 -12.82 14.31
C TYR A 21 23.79 -11.42 14.21
N ASN A 22 23.99 -10.97 12.98
CA ASN A 22 24.22 -9.58 12.65
C ASN A 22 23.24 -9.18 11.54
N VAL A 23 22.58 -8.04 11.72
CA VAL A 23 21.72 -7.43 10.71
C VAL A 23 22.49 -6.30 10.05
N SER A 24 22.51 -6.30 8.72
CA SER A 24 22.99 -5.20 7.90
C SER A 24 22.03 -4.99 6.75
N ASP A 25 21.43 -3.80 6.69
CA ASP A 25 20.25 -3.52 5.86
C ASP A 25 19.17 -4.59 6.07
N ASN A 26 18.72 -5.23 4.98
CA ASN A 26 17.72 -6.31 5.01
C ASN A 26 18.34 -7.71 5.08
N ILE A 27 19.65 -7.84 5.25
CA ILE A 27 20.35 -9.14 5.29
C ILE A 27 20.71 -9.50 6.72
N VAL A 28 20.30 -10.69 7.13
CA VAL A 28 20.68 -11.28 8.41
C VAL A 28 21.74 -12.34 8.17
N THR A 29 22.87 -12.20 8.86
CA THR A 29 23.95 -13.19 8.88
C THR A 29 23.95 -13.90 10.22
N LEU A 30 23.87 -15.23 10.20
CA LEU A 30 23.91 -16.11 11.37
C LEU A 30 25.24 -16.85 11.45
N LEU A 31 25.73 -17.03 12.67
CA LEU A 31 26.86 -17.88 12.99
C LEU A 31 26.48 -18.77 14.19
N PRO A 32 26.74 -20.09 14.15
CA PRO A 32 26.43 -20.94 15.31
C PRO A 32 27.20 -20.45 16.55
N ALA A 33 26.49 -20.26 17.67
CA ALA A 33 27.08 -19.87 18.94
C ALA A 33 27.65 -21.11 19.67
N GLN A 34 28.57 -21.83 19.01
CA GLN A 34 29.20 -23.05 19.53
C GLN A 34 30.73 -22.96 19.40
N SER A 35 31.43 -23.25 20.51
CA SER A 35 32.89 -23.32 20.55
C SER A 35 33.43 -24.69 20.11
N ASP A 36 32.63 -25.75 20.29
CA ASP A 36 32.98 -27.12 19.90
C ASP A 36 32.80 -27.30 18.37
N PRO A 37 33.85 -27.71 17.63
CA PRO A 37 33.77 -27.85 16.17
C PRO A 37 32.71 -28.84 15.69
N GLN A 38 32.53 -29.97 16.39
CA GLN A 38 31.59 -31.00 15.98
C GLN A 38 30.15 -30.54 16.19
N LYS A 39 29.86 -29.94 17.35
CA LYS A 39 28.53 -29.36 17.61
C LYS A 39 28.19 -28.22 16.67
N ARG A 40 29.20 -27.45 16.26
CA ARG A 40 29.04 -26.39 15.26
C ARG A 40 28.63 -26.98 13.91
N ASP A 41 29.30 -28.04 13.45
CA ASP A 41 28.97 -28.69 12.18
C ASP A 41 27.58 -29.34 12.21
N ASP A 42 27.21 -29.97 13.33
CA ASP A 42 25.87 -30.52 13.54
C ASP A 42 24.79 -29.43 13.46
N SER A 43 25.06 -28.26 14.06
CA SER A 43 24.15 -27.11 14.03
C SER A 43 24.01 -26.52 12.62
N LEU A 44 25.09 -26.49 11.84
CA LEU A 44 25.06 -26.10 10.43
C LEU A 44 24.25 -27.10 9.60
N TYR A 45 24.36 -28.40 9.88
CA TYR A 45 23.59 -29.42 9.18
C TYR A 45 22.08 -29.25 9.45
N ARG A 46 21.70 -29.07 10.73
CA ARG A 46 20.30 -28.87 11.14
C ARG A 46 19.67 -27.67 10.44
N ILE A 47 20.29 -26.49 10.51
CA ILE A 47 19.71 -25.29 9.86
C ILE A 47 19.67 -25.39 8.33
N LYS A 48 20.60 -26.11 7.70
CA LYS A 48 20.54 -26.40 6.26
C LYS A 48 19.37 -27.32 5.89
N SER A 49 19.03 -28.25 6.79
CA SER A 49 17.88 -29.16 6.64
C SER A 49 16.55 -28.54 7.07
N HIS A 50 16.58 -27.34 7.67
CA HIS A 50 15.40 -26.66 8.15
C HIS A 50 14.39 -26.40 7.02
N LYS A 51 13.12 -26.66 7.29
CA LYS A 51 12.06 -26.52 6.30
C LYS A 51 11.80 -25.04 6.02
N THR A 52 12.15 -24.59 4.82
CA THR A 52 12.06 -23.17 4.42
C THR A 52 10.92 -22.85 3.46
N ASP A 53 9.99 -23.80 3.25
CA ASP A 53 8.88 -23.70 2.27
C ASP A 53 7.90 -22.56 2.58
N THR A 54 7.71 -22.23 3.85
CA THR A 54 6.79 -21.18 4.32
C THR A 54 7.56 -20.13 5.11
N PRO A 55 7.27 -18.83 4.98
CA PRO A 55 7.88 -17.80 5.82
C PRO A 55 7.62 -18.04 7.31
N GLU A 56 8.55 -17.62 8.17
CA GLU A 56 8.40 -17.77 9.62
C GLU A 56 9.15 -16.66 10.39
N TYR A 57 8.74 -16.43 11.64
CA TYR A 57 9.48 -15.55 12.54
C TYR A 57 10.48 -16.35 13.36
N LEU A 58 11.75 -15.96 13.27
CA LEU A 58 12.82 -16.45 14.14
C LEU A 58 12.91 -15.56 15.37
N PHE A 59 12.90 -16.15 16.56
CA PHE A 59 12.88 -15.43 17.83
C PHE A 59 14.25 -15.44 18.51
N GLY A 60 14.54 -14.35 19.21
CA GLY A 60 15.83 -14.14 19.84
C GLY A 60 15.86 -12.98 20.82
N GLU A 61 17.07 -12.53 21.11
CA GLU A 61 17.37 -11.42 22.00
C GLU A 61 18.38 -10.44 21.38
N ASP A 62 18.10 -9.14 21.51
CA ASP A 62 18.95 -8.01 21.17
C ASP A 62 19.13 -7.13 22.43
N ASN A 63 20.33 -7.10 23.02
CA ASN A 63 20.61 -6.31 24.22
C ASN A 63 19.55 -6.51 25.33
N ASN A 64 19.29 -7.76 25.69
CA ASN A 64 18.28 -8.21 26.66
C ASN A 64 16.81 -7.91 26.28
N SER A 65 16.53 -7.41 25.06
CA SER A 65 15.17 -7.21 24.56
C SER A 65 14.78 -8.32 23.61
N MET A 66 13.55 -8.83 23.68
CA MET A 66 13.08 -9.84 22.71
C MET A 66 13.07 -9.26 21.30
N ILE A 67 13.44 -10.09 20.32
CA ILE A 67 13.39 -9.75 18.91
C ILE A 67 12.77 -10.89 18.10
N ALA A 68 12.05 -10.54 17.04
CA ALA A 68 11.52 -11.45 16.04
C ALA A 68 11.93 -10.97 14.66
N ILE A 69 12.49 -11.86 13.86
CA ILE A 69 12.99 -11.58 12.51
C ILE A 69 12.24 -12.48 11.52
N LEU A 70 11.53 -11.89 10.56
CA LEU A 70 10.83 -12.65 9.53
C LEU A 70 11.82 -13.23 8.52
N ARG A 71 11.98 -14.55 8.49
CA ARG A 71 12.67 -15.25 7.40
C ARG A 71 11.70 -15.43 6.24
N ASN A 72 11.93 -14.71 5.15
CA ASN A 72 11.17 -14.85 3.91
C ASN A 72 12.08 -15.35 2.79
N GLY A 73 12.34 -16.66 2.76
CA GLY A 73 13.20 -17.30 1.77
C GLY A 73 14.21 -18.28 2.36
N LYS A 74 14.98 -18.93 1.50
CA LYS A 74 15.91 -20.00 1.93
C LYS A 74 17.12 -19.44 2.68
N PHE A 75 17.66 -20.24 3.57
CA PHE A 75 18.99 -20.02 4.11
C PHE A 75 20.04 -20.23 3.02
N VAL A 76 20.92 -19.24 2.85
CA VAL A 76 22.03 -19.27 1.90
C VAL A 76 23.31 -19.55 2.68
N THR A 77 24.05 -20.57 2.24
CA THR A 77 25.34 -20.95 2.82
C THR A 77 26.38 -21.06 1.72
N ASP A 78 27.66 -20.94 2.07
CA ASP A 78 28.76 -21.15 1.12
C ASP A 78 28.72 -22.58 0.51
N PRO A 79 28.65 -22.72 -0.83
CA PRO A 79 28.65 -24.03 -1.50
C PRO A 79 29.91 -24.86 -1.25
N ILE A 80 31.04 -24.18 -1.01
CA ILE A 80 32.36 -24.81 -0.85
C ILE A 80 32.58 -25.25 0.61
N GLY A 81 31.69 -24.87 1.54
CA GLY A 81 31.72 -25.27 2.95
C GLY A 81 32.85 -24.63 3.76
N THR A 82 33.55 -23.63 3.21
CA THR A 82 34.66 -22.95 3.91
C THR A 82 34.17 -21.89 4.89
N ASN A 83 32.95 -21.38 4.67
CA ASN A 83 32.33 -20.38 5.52
C ASN A 83 31.13 -20.96 6.29
N VAL A 84 31.15 -20.78 7.62
CA VAL A 84 30.08 -21.19 8.53
C VAL A 84 28.94 -20.18 8.62
N ALA A 85 29.03 -19.06 7.88
CA ALA A 85 27.99 -18.05 7.82
C ALA A 85 26.76 -18.54 7.05
N ILE A 86 25.59 -18.38 7.68
CA ILE A 86 24.30 -18.56 7.04
C ILE A 86 23.68 -17.19 6.82
N ARG A 87 23.09 -16.95 5.65
CA ARG A 87 22.47 -15.67 5.32
C ARG A 87 21.04 -15.84 4.86
N PHE A 88 20.19 -14.88 5.18
CA PHE A 88 18.85 -14.76 4.59
C PHE A 88 18.42 -13.31 4.56
N ALA A 89 17.47 -12.99 3.68
CA ALA A 89 16.84 -11.68 3.64
C ALA A 89 15.63 -11.62 4.57
N THR A 90 15.47 -10.49 5.26
CA THR A 90 14.32 -10.21 6.11
C THR A 90 13.56 -8.99 5.61
N PRO A 91 12.24 -9.09 5.38
CA PRO A 91 11.41 -7.92 5.09
C PRO A 91 10.93 -7.23 6.37
N ILE A 92 10.94 -7.90 7.53
CA ILE A 92 10.35 -7.38 8.78
C ILE A 92 11.17 -7.82 9.98
N ILE A 93 11.47 -6.86 10.86
CA ILE A 93 12.05 -7.08 12.18
C ILE A 93 11.16 -6.41 13.22
N ILE A 94 10.91 -7.10 14.33
CA ILE A 94 10.11 -6.60 15.45
C ILE A 94 10.97 -6.70 16.71
N LYS A 95 11.16 -5.58 17.42
CA LYS A 95 11.90 -5.53 18.69
C LYS A 95 10.98 -5.12 19.83
N ALA A 96 11.05 -5.81 20.95
CA ALA A 96 10.24 -5.52 22.13
C ALA A 96 10.54 -4.11 22.68
N CYS A 97 9.50 -3.44 23.17
CA CYS A 97 9.64 -2.09 23.75
C CYS A 97 10.14 -2.08 25.19
N GLY A 98 10.09 -3.23 25.87
CA GLY A 98 10.59 -3.41 27.23
C GLY A 98 11.26 -4.77 27.39
N ASN A 99 12.12 -4.85 28.40
CA ASN A 99 12.89 -6.04 28.77
C ASN A 99 12.76 -6.39 30.27
N ALA A 100 12.03 -5.58 31.04
CA ALA A 100 11.83 -5.79 32.47
C ALA A 100 10.63 -6.70 32.73
N GLU A 101 10.65 -7.42 33.85
CA GLU A 101 9.55 -8.29 34.30
C GLU A 101 8.20 -7.53 34.32
N GLY A 102 8.20 -6.28 34.81
CA GLY A 102 7.01 -5.44 34.83
C GLY A 102 6.39 -5.19 33.44
N PHE A 103 7.20 -5.15 32.37
CA PHE A 103 6.68 -5.02 31.01
C PHE A 103 5.97 -6.30 30.56
N PHE A 104 6.58 -7.47 30.82
CA PHE A 104 6.00 -8.76 30.45
C PHE A 104 4.74 -9.08 31.27
N ASN A 105 4.70 -8.65 32.54
CA ASN A 105 3.51 -8.77 33.40
C ASN A 105 2.33 -7.92 32.94
N MET A 106 2.55 -6.91 32.08
CA MET A 106 1.47 -6.11 31.48
C MET A 106 0.88 -6.74 30.21
N LEU A 107 1.56 -7.71 29.60
CA LEU A 107 1.06 -8.39 28.42
C LEU A 107 -0.16 -9.24 28.80
N THR A 108 -1.19 -9.19 27.96
CA THR A 108 -2.40 -10.01 28.11
C THR A 108 -2.39 -11.23 27.21
N GLU A 109 -1.47 -11.25 26.23
CA GLU A 109 -1.26 -12.31 25.26
C GLU A 109 0.24 -12.50 25.04
N ASP A 110 0.63 -13.62 24.44
CA ASP A 110 2.02 -13.87 24.04
C ASP A 110 2.60 -12.67 23.26
N TRP A 111 3.88 -12.37 23.47
CA TRP A 111 4.52 -11.21 22.82
C TRP A 111 4.45 -11.25 21.29
N CYS A 112 4.38 -12.46 20.70
CA CYS A 112 4.18 -12.67 19.26
C CYS A 112 2.77 -12.32 18.75
N LYS A 113 1.88 -11.84 19.62
CA LYS A 113 0.55 -11.35 19.28
C LYS A 113 0.37 -9.86 19.57
N PHE A 114 -0.56 -9.23 18.87
CA PHE A 114 -0.89 -7.81 19.03
C PHE A 114 -2.38 -7.54 18.85
N HIS A 115 -2.88 -6.54 19.59
CA HIS A 115 -4.25 -6.05 19.50
C HIS A 115 -4.38 -4.84 18.56
N ALA A 116 -3.26 -4.19 18.22
CA ALA A 116 -3.24 -3.11 17.25
C ALA A 116 -1.88 -2.97 16.56
N ILE A 117 -1.91 -2.51 15.30
CA ILE A 117 -0.75 -2.01 14.55
C ILE A 117 -0.96 -0.54 14.23
N THR A 118 0.05 0.29 14.48
CA THR A 118 -0.01 1.73 14.27
C THR A 118 1.09 2.19 13.32
N PHE A 119 0.72 2.98 12.33
CA PHE A 119 1.59 3.63 11.35
C PHE A 119 1.61 5.13 11.62
N CYS A 120 2.79 5.71 11.83
CA CYS A 120 2.95 7.09 12.26
C CYS A 120 3.73 7.92 11.25
N GLY A 121 3.32 9.17 11.08
CA GLY A 121 4.08 10.19 10.38
C GLY A 121 4.28 9.93 8.88
N GLY A 122 5.35 10.47 8.33
CA GLY A 122 5.69 10.32 6.92
C GLY A 122 4.61 10.90 6.02
N ASN A 123 4.20 10.16 4.98
CA ASN A 123 3.16 10.61 4.06
C ASN A 123 1.80 10.83 4.72
N ILE A 124 1.51 10.16 5.84
CA ILE A 124 0.24 10.33 6.56
C ILE A 124 0.07 11.77 7.06
N ASN A 125 1.16 12.45 7.43
CA ASN A 125 1.13 13.85 7.87
C ASN A 125 0.59 14.80 6.79
N ALA A 126 0.75 14.45 5.51
CA ALA A 126 0.19 15.24 4.41
C ALA A 126 -1.32 15.01 4.25
N LEU A 127 -1.79 13.76 4.45
CA LEU A 127 -3.20 13.39 4.31
C LEU A 127 -4.08 14.02 5.40
N TYR A 128 -3.48 14.27 6.56
CA TYR A 128 -4.13 14.96 7.67
C TYR A 128 -3.07 15.72 8.47
N THR A 129 -3.09 17.05 8.40
CA THR A 129 -2.04 17.89 8.98
C THR A 129 -2.09 17.87 10.52
N PRO A 130 -1.01 17.49 11.22
CA PRO A 130 -0.98 17.38 12.68
C PRO A 130 -1.35 18.66 13.44
N GLY A 131 -1.11 19.83 12.83
CA GLY A 131 -1.42 21.13 13.42
C GLY A 131 -2.91 21.34 13.76
N ILE A 132 -3.81 20.53 13.21
CA ILE A 132 -5.23 20.58 13.53
C ILE A 132 -5.54 20.21 14.99
N ALA A 133 -4.66 19.47 15.66
CA ALA A 133 -4.78 19.17 17.08
C ALA A 133 -4.48 20.38 17.97
N ILE A 134 -3.88 21.44 17.43
CA ILE A 134 -3.53 22.65 18.16
C ILE A 134 -4.70 23.65 18.03
N GLU A 135 -5.13 24.21 19.16
CA GLU A 135 -6.09 25.30 19.21
C GLU A 135 -5.40 26.57 18.70
N GLN A 136 -6.05 27.27 17.76
CA GLN A 136 -5.46 28.52 17.29
C GLN A 136 -5.54 29.57 18.39
N PRO A 137 -4.43 30.24 18.72
CA PRO A 137 -4.44 31.31 19.70
C PRO A 137 -5.29 32.48 19.19
N ASP A 138 -5.86 33.23 20.12
CA ASP A 138 -6.51 34.49 19.76
C ASP A 138 -5.47 35.46 19.17
N VAL A 139 -5.90 36.31 18.23
CA VAL A 139 -5.06 37.34 17.60
C VAL A 139 -4.45 38.25 18.66
N SER A 140 -5.19 38.52 19.74
CA SER A 140 -4.72 39.30 20.88
C SER A 140 -3.52 38.66 21.61
N GLU A 141 -3.42 37.33 21.63
CA GLU A 141 -2.28 36.60 22.20
C GLU A 141 -1.08 36.55 21.25
N LEU A 142 -1.33 36.49 19.93
CA LEU A 142 -0.26 36.51 18.92
C LEU A 142 0.51 37.84 18.90
N LEU A 143 -0.14 38.92 19.32
CA LEU A 143 0.42 40.28 19.35
C LEU A 143 1.16 40.60 20.66
N LYS A 144 1.18 39.69 21.65
CA LYS A 144 1.97 39.87 22.87
C LYS A 144 3.45 39.70 22.56
N TYR A 145 4.24 40.74 22.78
CA TYR A 145 5.70 40.75 22.65
C TYR A 145 6.42 40.48 23.99
N ASP A 146 5.82 39.66 24.85
CA ASP A 146 6.38 39.29 26.16
C ASP A 146 7.21 37.99 26.11
N GLY A 147 7.29 37.36 24.92
CA GLY A 147 8.01 36.10 24.72
C GLY A 147 7.26 34.86 25.24
N ALA A 148 6.06 35.01 25.81
CA ALA A 148 5.24 33.90 26.29
C ALA A 148 4.26 33.45 25.20
N ARG A 149 4.18 32.13 24.95
CA ARG A 149 3.15 31.54 24.08
C ARG A 149 2.57 30.29 24.74
N THR A 150 1.26 30.28 24.90
CA THR A 150 0.51 29.10 25.36
C THR A 150 0.15 28.24 24.16
N ILE A 151 0.50 26.95 24.20
CA ILE A 151 0.06 25.97 23.20
C ILE A 151 -1.02 25.12 23.85
N LYS A 152 -2.26 25.26 23.37
CA LYS A 152 -3.39 24.48 23.86
C LYS A 152 -3.79 23.42 22.84
N MET A 153 -3.98 22.20 23.32
CA MET A 153 -4.44 21.09 22.49
C MET A 153 -5.97 21.05 22.49
N ARG A 154 -6.56 20.81 21.31
CA ARG A 154 -7.98 20.50 21.17
C ARG A 154 -8.29 19.16 21.86
N PRO A 155 -9.55 18.89 22.25
CA PRO A 155 -9.91 17.58 22.79
C PRO A 155 -9.74 16.48 21.74
N TRP A 156 -9.39 15.26 22.19
CA TRP A 156 -9.15 14.09 21.32
C TRP A 156 -10.25 13.84 20.29
N SER A 157 -11.51 14.01 20.68
CA SER A 157 -12.68 13.83 19.81
C SER A 157 -12.74 14.83 18.65
N ALA A 158 -12.07 15.97 18.73
CA ALA A 158 -12.07 16.99 17.68
C ALA A 158 -11.24 16.59 16.46
N TYR A 159 -10.22 15.77 16.62
CA TYR A 159 -9.30 15.36 15.55
C TYR A 159 -9.18 13.84 15.38
N THR A 160 -10.00 13.08 16.10
CA THR A 160 -10.05 11.63 15.96
C THR A 160 -11.27 11.20 15.16
N ARG A 161 -11.04 10.28 14.22
CA ARG A 161 -12.09 9.57 13.49
C ARG A 161 -11.83 8.07 13.53
N THR A 162 -12.91 7.31 13.65
CA THR A 162 -12.85 5.84 13.69
C THR A 162 -13.89 5.27 12.75
N THR A 163 -13.54 4.21 12.03
CA THR A 163 -14.49 3.43 11.25
C THR A 163 -14.25 1.95 11.48
N GLN A 164 -15.32 1.16 11.41
CA GLN A 164 -15.30 -0.28 11.62
C GLN A 164 -15.63 -1.00 10.31
N PHE A 165 -14.93 -2.09 10.05
CA PHE A 165 -15.14 -2.96 8.91
C PHE A 165 -14.66 -4.37 9.25
N GLN A 166 -14.88 -5.30 8.33
CA GLN A 166 -14.47 -6.68 8.49
C GLN A 166 -13.45 -7.03 7.41
N ILE A 167 -12.38 -7.72 7.82
CA ILE A 167 -11.44 -8.32 6.89
C ILE A 167 -11.40 -9.80 7.22
N GLU A 168 -11.73 -10.66 6.26
CA GLU A 168 -11.96 -12.09 6.50
C GLU A 168 -13.01 -12.27 7.61
N ASN A 169 -12.64 -12.87 8.74
CA ASN A 169 -13.52 -13.08 9.90
C ASN A 169 -13.15 -12.20 11.09
N GLU A 170 -12.24 -11.22 10.92
CA GLU A 170 -11.80 -10.34 11.99
C GLU A 170 -12.48 -8.97 11.87
N LYS A 171 -13.02 -8.50 13.00
CA LYS A 171 -13.57 -7.14 13.11
C LYS A 171 -12.43 -6.16 13.36
N VAL A 172 -12.25 -5.23 12.43
CA VAL A 172 -11.16 -4.26 12.46
C VAL A 172 -11.72 -2.85 12.63
N THR A 173 -11.10 -2.09 13.53
CA THR A 173 -11.35 -0.65 13.68
C THR A 173 -10.14 0.13 13.18
N LEU A 174 -10.32 0.94 12.13
CA LEU A 174 -9.32 1.94 11.76
C LEU A 174 -9.56 3.22 12.56
N THR A 175 -8.52 3.69 13.24
CA THR A 175 -8.47 5.00 13.89
C THR A 175 -7.49 5.90 13.17
N VAL A 176 -7.92 7.12 12.84
CA VAL A 176 -7.07 8.20 12.33
C VAL A 176 -7.09 9.33 13.33
N SER A 177 -5.92 9.70 13.84
CA SER A 177 -5.78 10.76 14.85
C SER A 177 -4.36 11.33 14.90
N ILE A 178 -4.14 12.27 15.81
CA ILE A 178 -2.86 12.94 16.05
C ILE A 178 -2.24 12.39 17.35
N GLY A 179 -1.02 11.87 17.24
CA GLY A 179 -0.17 11.50 18.35
C GLY A 179 0.87 12.56 18.64
N GLN A 180 1.53 12.43 19.80
CA GLN A 180 2.64 13.29 20.21
C GLN A 180 3.79 12.43 20.73
N THR A 181 5.04 12.86 20.49
CA THR A 181 6.23 12.13 20.97
C THR A 181 6.63 12.50 22.40
N ALA A 182 6.05 13.55 22.96
CA ALA A 182 6.28 13.90 24.36
C ALA A 182 5.56 12.87 25.23
N GLU A 183 6.30 11.88 25.70
CA GLU A 183 5.89 11.07 26.83
C GLU A 183 5.94 11.96 28.08
N THR A 184 4.80 12.15 28.72
CA THR A 184 4.78 12.71 30.08
C THR A 184 5.54 11.76 31.01
N ASN A 185 6.74 12.17 31.43
CA ASN A 185 7.49 11.66 32.59
C ASN A 185 7.89 10.17 32.60
N ASN A 186 8.56 9.66 31.55
CA ASN A 186 9.37 8.45 31.68
C ASN A 186 10.82 8.80 32.09
N ALA A 187 11.47 7.94 32.88
CA ALA A 187 12.79 8.20 33.47
C ALA A 187 13.88 8.53 32.43
N GLU A 188 13.76 8.01 31.21
CA GLU A 188 14.65 8.28 30.07
C GLU A 188 14.51 9.71 29.50
N ASN A 189 13.41 10.40 29.77
CA ASN A 189 13.12 11.76 29.28
C ASN A 189 13.27 12.84 30.36
N ARG A 190 13.83 12.51 31.54
CA ARG A 190 14.20 13.48 32.59
C ARG A 190 15.36 14.36 32.11
N GLY A 191 15.07 15.34 31.27
CA GLY A 191 16.04 16.26 30.67
C GLY A 191 15.64 16.79 29.29
N ALA A 192 14.58 16.27 28.67
CA ALA A 192 14.06 16.79 27.42
C ALA A 192 13.18 18.04 27.67
N TYR A 193 13.70 19.22 27.34
CA TYR A 193 12.99 20.51 27.48
C TYR A 193 12.13 20.86 26.25
N ASN A 194 11.56 19.88 25.52
CA ASN A 194 10.73 20.14 24.34
C ASN A 194 9.34 19.51 24.47
N LEU A 195 8.35 20.12 23.80
CA LEU A 195 6.95 19.67 23.78
C LEU A 195 6.72 18.44 22.89
N GLY A 196 7.78 17.80 22.40
CA GLY A 196 7.71 16.73 21.43
C GLY A 196 7.28 17.20 20.04
N LYS A 197 7.14 16.23 19.13
CA LYS A 197 6.59 16.41 17.79
C LYS A 197 5.17 15.85 17.77
N VAL A 198 4.26 16.56 17.11
CA VAL A 198 2.94 16.03 16.76
C VAL A 198 3.02 15.33 15.41
N TYR A 199 2.30 14.22 15.26
CA TYR A 199 2.29 13.42 14.03
C TYR A 199 0.91 12.81 13.85
N THR A 200 0.53 12.56 12.61
CA THR A 200 -0.69 11.80 12.32
C THR A 200 -0.38 10.32 12.36
N PHE A 201 -1.31 9.52 12.86
CA PHE A 201 -1.21 8.06 12.80
C PHE A 201 -2.48 7.41 12.26
N PHE A 202 -2.29 6.26 11.62
CA PHE A 202 -3.33 5.30 11.30
C PHE A 202 -3.15 4.08 12.20
N ARG A 203 -4.19 3.68 12.95
CA ARG A 203 -4.15 2.49 13.81
C ARG A 203 -5.23 1.52 13.40
N PHE A 204 -4.84 0.31 13.03
CA PHE A 204 -5.75 -0.82 12.89
C PHE A 204 -5.79 -1.54 14.23
N SER A 205 -6.97 -1.59 14.84
CA SER A 205 -7.24 -2.28 16.10
C SER A 205 -8.14 -3.47 15.82
N PHE A 206 -7.82 -4.60 16.44
CA PHE A 206 -8.49 -5.88 16.24
C PHE A 206 -9.31 -6.22 17.46
N GLU A 207 -10.44 -6.91 17.27
CA GLU A 207 -11.26 -7.42 18.36
C GLU A 207 -10.48 -8.51 19.11
N ASN A 208 -9.88 -9.45 18.37
CA ASN A 208 -9.03 -10.51 18.89
C ASN A 208 -7.55 -10.22 18.59
N ALA A 209 -6.65 -10.64 19.47
CA ALA A 209 -5.22 -10.51 19.22
C ALA A 209 -4.79 -11.30 17.97
N GLN A 210 -4.01 -10.65 17.11
CA GLN A 210 -3.50 -11.21 15.85
C GLN A 210 -2.03 -11.62 16.04
N GLY A 211 -1.57 -12.67 15.38
CA GLY A 211 -0.16 -13.05 15.36
C GLY A 211 0.66 -12.23 14.38
N PHE A 212 1.98 -12.20 14.57
CA PHE A 212 2.92 -11.46 13.71
C PHE A 212 2.80 -11.80 12.22
N GLU A 213 2.36 -13.01 11.85
CA GLU A 213 2.11 -13.42 10.47
C GLU A 213 1.08 -12.54 9.73
N LYS A 214 0.19 -11.86 10.46
CA LYS A 214 -0.79 -10.93 9.87
C LYS A 214 -0.24 -9.52 9.65
N MET A 215 0.97 -9.20 10.12
CA MET A 215 1.54 -7.85 10.07
C MET A 215 1.72 -7.34 8.63
N GLU A 216 2.30 -8.16 7.75
CA GLU A 216 2.57 -7.78 6.36
C GLU A 216 1.29 -7.37 5.63
N LYS A 217 0.20 -8.11 5.85
CA LYS A 217 -1.12 -7.82 5.29
C LYS A 217 -1.59 -6.40 5.65
N TYR A 218 -1.56 -6.04 6.93
CA TYR A 218 -2.02 -4.72 7.37
C TYR A 218 -1.06 -3.59 6.95
N TYR A 219 0.24 -3.86 6.88
CA TYR A 219 1.20 -2.91 6.31
C TYR A 219 0.89 -2.64 4.82
N ILE A 220 0.63 -3.67 4.02
CA ILE A 220 0.26 -3.52 2.60
C ILE A 220 -1.04 -2.71 2.45
N ILE A 221 -2.06 -2.98 3.28
CA ILE A 221 -3.32 -2.22 3.26
C ILE A 221 -3.08 -0.75 3.58
N ALA A 222 -2.38 -0.45 4.68
CA ALA A 222 -2.06 0.92 5.08
C ALA A 222 -1.28 1.66 3.98
N ARG A 223 -0.26 0.99 3.41
CA ARG A 223 0.54 1.51 2.31
C ARG A 223 -0.31 1.85 1.09
N LYS A 224 -1.21 0.95 0.67
CA LYS A 224 -2.09 1.16 -0.48
C LYS A 224 -3.07 2.29 -0.26
N ILE A 225 -3.67 2.42 0.93
CA ILE A 225 -4.53 3.55 1.28
C ILE A 225 -3.76 4.86 1.09
N VAL A 226 -2.57 4.95 1.71
CA VAL A 226 -1.76 6.17 1.63
C VAL A 226 -1.35 6.46 0.19
N ALA A 227 -0.93 5.44 -0.57
CA ALA A 227 -0.50 5.58 -1.96
C ALA A 227 -1.61 6.15 -2.87
N ILE A 228 -2.83 5.65 -2.74
CA ILE A 228 -3.99 6.16 -3.50
C ILE A 228 -4.24 7.63 -3.19
N LEU A 229 -4.18 8.01 -1.91
CA LEU A 229 -4.48 9.37 -1.46
C LEU A 229 -3.33 10.35 -1.73
N THR A 230 -2.09 9.88 -1.84
CA THR A 230 -0.94 10.70 -2.24
C THR A 230 -0.67 10.70 -3.74
N SER A 231 -1.31 9.80 -4.49
CA SER A 231 -1.03 9.53 -5.91
C SER A 231 0.42 9.10 -6.16
N GLN A 232 1.03 8.34 -5.24
CA GLN A 232 2.41 7.84 -5.33
C GLN A 232 2.61 6.55 -4.53
N ASN A 233 3.35 5.58 -5.07
CA ASN A 233 3.59 4.27 -4.43
C ASN A 233 4.75 4.28 -3.41
N ASN A 234 5.76 5.13 -3.63
CA ASN A 234 6.93 5.27 -2.77
C ASN A 234 6.59 6.00 -1.46
N ILE A 235 5.74 5.42 -0.63
CA ILE A 235 5.28 6.02 0.63
C ILE A 235 6.15 5.57 1.80
N CYS A 236 6.35 6.44 2.78
CA CYS A 236 7.04 6.13 4.02
C CYS A 236 6.16 6.34 5.25
N PHE A 237 6.47 5.56 6.29
CA PHE A 237 6.04 5.79 7.66
C PHE A 237 7.29 6.10 8.50
N GLU A 238 7.21 7.08 9.39
CA GLU A 238 8.33 7.42 10.28
C GLU A 238 8.55 6.35 11.35
N GLU A 239 7.46 5.71 11.78
CA GLU A 239 7.45 4.65 12.77
C GLU A 239 6.26 3.71 12.53
N VAL A 240 6.51 2.42 12.68
CA VAL A 240 5.45 1.39 12.74
C VAL A 240 5.63 0.63 14.04
N TYR A 241 4.55 0.43 14.79
CA TYR A 241 4.61 -0.30 16.05
C TYR A 241 3.38 -1.13 16.33
N LEU A 242 3.57 -2.15 17.17
CA LEU A 242 2.54 -3.04 17.66
C LEU A 242 2.15 -2.67 19.09
N SER A 243 0.91 -2.95 19.45
CA SER A 243 0.38 -2.70 20.80
C SER A 243 -0.50 -3.85 21.24
N GLN A 244 -0.48 -4.12 22.54
CA GLN A 244 -1.47 -4.96 23.20
C GLN A 244 -2.35 -4.10 24.11
N ARG A 245 -3.52 -4.63 24.47
CA ARG A 245 -4.35 -4.07 25.53
C ARG A 245 -3.89 -4.65 26.87
N ASN A 246 -3.71 -3.82 27.89
CA ASN A 246 -3.48 -4.31 29.25
C ASN A 246 -4.80 -4.78 29.90
N SER A 247 -4.74 -5.18 31.17
CA SER A 247 -5.92 -5.57 31.97
C SER A 247 -6.99 -4.47 32.06
N GLU A 248 -6.61 -3.19 31.93
CA GLU A 248 -7.53 -2.03 31.89
C GLU A 248 -8.06 -1.73 30.48
N GLN A 249 -7.84 -2.61 29.49
CA GLN A 249 -8.21 -2.43 28.09
C GLN A 249 -7.52 -1.22 27.40
N LYS A 250 -6.43 -0.69 27.98
CA LYS A 250 -5.65 0.41 27.40
C LYS A 250 -4.54 -0.13 26.53
N TYR A 251 -4.37 0.48 25.36
CA TYR A 251 -3.25 0.16 24.47
C TYR A 251 -1.94 0.65 25.06
N PHE A 252 -0.95 -0.24 25.08
CA PHE A 252 0.44 0.11 25.31
C PHE A 252 1.33 -0.55 24.26
N LYS A 253 2.44 0.10 23.94
CA LYS A 253 3.34 -0.30 22.87
C LYS A 253 4.16 -1.52 23.30
N THR A 254 4.14 -2.58 22.50
CA THR A 254 4.81 -3.85 22.83
C THR A 254 5.95 -4.19 21.87
N GLY A 255 5.91 -3.71 20.62
CA GLY A 255 6.94 -3.94 19.62
C GLY A 255 7.15 -2.75 18.70
N ILE A 256 8.41 -2.41 18.41
CA ILE A 256 8.80 -1.49 17.32
C ILE A 256 9.09 -2.33 16.09
N CYS A 257 8.60 -1.89 14.94
CA CYS A 257 8.80 -2.57 13.68
C CYS A 257 9.80 -1.84 12.81
N LYS A 258 10.70 -2.59 12.18
CA LYS A 258 11.52 -2.16 11.06
C LYS A 258 11.09 -2.98 9.84
N ILE A 259 10.68 -2.30 8.78
CA ILE A 259 10.12 -2.91 7.58
C ILE A 259 11.01 -2.48 6.42
N PHE A 260 11.49 -3.46 5.66
CA PHE A 260 12.31 -3.25 4.49
C PHE A 260 11.42 -3.34 3.25
N ASP A 261 11.12 -2.20 2.67
CA ASP A 261 10.49 -2.11 1.35
C ASP A 261 11.55 -1.82 0.28
N SER A 262 11.14 -1.89 -0.99
CA SER A 262 12.04 -1.73 -2.14
C SER A 262 12.29 -0.28 -2.54
N TYR A 263 11.78 0.71 -1.78
CA TYR A 263 11.86 2.11 -2.18
C TYR A 263 13.12 2.78 -1.62
N GLU A 264 13.96 3.30 -2.51
CA GLU A 264 15.16 4.06 -2.13
C GLU A 264 14.86 5.55 -1.91
N ASN A 265 13.80 6.07 -2.55
CA ASN A 265 13.49 7.50 -2.63
C ASN A 265 12.03 7.74 -2.27
N TYR A 266 11.72 7.86 -0.98
CA TYR A 266 10.34 8.07 -0.52
C TYR A 266 9.76 9.44 -0.93
N SER A 267 8.46 9.47 -1.16
CA SER A 267 7.71 10.67 -1.56
C SER A 267 7.54 11.64 -0.40
N ILE A 268 7.71 12.93 -0.69
CA ILE A 268 7.43 14.02 0.25
C ILE A 268 6.30 14.85 -0.35
N ARG A 269 5.09 14.72 0.21
CA ARG A 269 3.91 15.42 -0.26
C ARG A 269 3.55 16.59 0.63
N GLN A 270 3.05 17.65 0.00
CA GLN A 270 2.42 18.77 0.70
C GLN A 270 0.92 18.49 0.82
N TRP A 271 0.31 18.98 1.91
CA TRP A 271 -1.11 18.74 2.24
C TRP A 271 -2.09 19.20 1.14
N HIS A 272 -1.72 20.19 0.33
CA HIS A 272 -2.55 20.70 -0.77
C HIS A 272 -2.37 19.94 -2.09
N LYS A 273 -1.53 18.89 -2.13
CA LYS A 273 -1.30 18.02 -3.30
C LYS A 273 -1.64 16.56 -3.02
N VAL A 274 -2.55 16.32 -2.08
CA VAL A 274 -3.01 14.98 -1.69
C VAL A 274 -4.51 15.03 -1.46
N ILE A 275 -5.14 13.88 -1.46
CA ILE A 275 -6.53 13.72 -1.04
C ILE A 275 -6.57 13.72 0.48
N PRO A 276 -7.22 14.68 1.14
CA PRO A 276 -7.36 14.66 2.58
C PRO A 276 -8.14 13.41 2.99
N ILE A 277 -7.60 12.64 3.94
CA ILE A 277 -8.23 11.38 4.39
C ILE A 277 -9.66 11.60 4.89
N PHE A 278 -9.95 12.76 5.47
CA PHE A 278 -11.29 13.11 5.96
C PHE A 278 -12.31 13.37 4.86
N SER A 279 -11.88 13.76 3.65
CA SER A 279 -12.78 13.92 2.50
C SER A 279 -13.38 12.59 2.03
N VAL A 280 -12.72 11.47 2.35
CA VAL A 280 -13.11 10.12 1.91
C VAL A 280 -13.33 9.16 3.07
N PHE A 281 -13.35 9.65 4.31
CA PHE A 281 -13.27 8.80 5.52
C PHE A 281 -14.42 7.81 5.63
N ASP A 282 -15.64 8.25 5.33
CA ASP A 282 -16.85 7.42 5.41
C ASP A 282 -16.84 6.27 4.39
N TYR A 283 -15.98 6.35 3.37
CA TYR A 283 -15.85 5.37 2.29
C TYR A 283 -14.60 4.50 2.44
N ILE A 284 -13.82 4.70 3.50
CA ILE A 284 -12.64 3.87 3.78
C ILE A 284 -12.95 2.37 3.86
N PRO A 285 -14.09 1.91 4.43
CA PRO A 285 -14.46 0.50 4.36
C PRO A 285 -14.51 -0.04 2.92
N ASN A 286 -15.11 0.71 1.98
CA ASN A 286 -15.20 0.32 0.57
C ASN A 286 -13.82 0.41 -0.14
N LEU A 287 -13.00 1.39 0.24
CA LEU A 287 -11.62 1.50 -0.23
C LEU A 287 -10.79 0.26 0.18
N ILE A 288 -10.92 -0.15 1.44
CA ILE A 288 -10.23 -1.33 1.96
C ILE A 288 -10.74 -2.60 1.28
N ASP A 289 -12.05 -2.74 1.06
CA ASP A 289 -12.61 -3.84 0.29
C ASP A 289 -12.03 -3.89 -1.13
N GLY A 290 -11.97 -2.75 -1.83
CA GLY A 290 -11.33 -2.63 -3.15
C GLY A 290 -9.84 -2.98 -3.13
N ILE A 291 -9.12 -2.68 -2.05
CA ILE A 291 -7.72 -3.07 -1.85
C ILE A 291 -7.57 -4.57 -1.65
N VAL A 292 -8.36 -5.16 -0.74
CA VAL A 292 -8.31 -6.59 -0.38
C VAL A 292 -8.71 -7.46 -1.57
N ASN A 293 -9.71 -7.05 -2.34
CA ASN A 293 -10.19 -7.76 -3.52
C ASN A 293 -9.37 -7.47 -4.80
N GLY A 294 -8.28 -6.70 -4.70
CA GLY A 294 -7.37 -6.40 -5.81
C GLY A 294 -7.94 -5.48 -6.90
N LYS A 295 -9.14 -4.93 -6.70
CA LYS A 295 -9.83 -4.04 -7.65
C LYS A 295 -9.10 -2.72 -7.90
N VAL A 296 -8.19 -2.34 -7.00
CA VAL A 296 -7.37 -1.13 -7.11
C VAL A 296 -6.02 -1.34 -7.80
N ASN A 297 -5.63 -2.59 -8.10
CA ASN A 297 -4.26 -2.89 -8.54
C ASN A 297 -3.88 -2.15 -9.84
N SER A 298 -4.79 -2.08 -10.81
CA SER A 298 -4.56 -1.35 -12.06
C SER A 298 -4.38 0.16 -11.86
N LEU A 299 -5.01 0.76 -10.84
CA LEU A 299 -4.77 2.15 -10.45
C LEU A 299 -3.38 2.30 -9.80
N LEU A 300 -3.01 1.39 -8.91
CA LEU A 300 -1.70 1.42 -8.23
C LEU A 300 -0.54 1.28 -9.21
N GLU A 301 -0.68 0.49 -10.27
CA GLU A 301 0.34 0.32 -11.33
C GLU A 301 0.66 1.63 -12.07
N LEU A 302 -0.27 2.60 -12.06
CA LEU A 302 -0.06 3.92 -12.67
C LEU A 302 0.69 4.88 -11.76
N LEU A 303 0.76 4.59 -10.46
CA LEU A 303 1.34 5.51 -9.49
C LEU A 303 2.87 5.47 -9.54
N PRO A 304 3.55 6.63 -9.49
CA PRO A 304 5.02 6.67 -9.48
C PRO A 304 5.62 5.92 -8.29
N GLU A 305 6.64 5.12 -8.56
CA GLU A 305 7.47 4.41 -7.56
C GLU A 305 8.79 5.13 -7.23
N ASP A 306 9.08 6.24 -7.93
CA ASP A 306 10.23 7.11 -7.69
C ASP A 306 9.82 8.57 -7.95
N ASN A 307 10.28 9.49 -7.10
CA ASN A 307 10.07 10.93 -7.28
C ASN A 307 10.57 11.45 -8.64
N LYS A 308 11.57 10.81 -9.26
CA LYS A 308 12.07 11.15 -10.60
C LYS A 308 11.02 10.93 -11.70
N MET A 309 10.02 10.08 -11.46
CA MET A 309 9.00 9.70 -12.44
C MET A 309 7.71 10.51 -12.32
N VAL A 310 7.52 11.31 -11.25
CA VAL A 310 6.25 12.01 -10.97
C VAL A 310 5.78 12.90 -12.12
N ASN A 311 6.71 13.55 -12.83
CA ASN A 311 6.41 14.44 -13.95
C ASN A 311 6.88 13.87 -15.30
N ARG A 312 7.02 12.55 -15.39
CA ARG A 312 7.51 11.87 -16.61
C ARG A 312 6.52 10.81 -17.04
N ILE A 313 6.29 10.76 -18.35
CA ILE A 313 5.47 9.73 -18.98
C ILE A 313 6.40 8.93 -19.89
N SER A 314 6.48 7.62 -19.64
CA SER A 314 7.17 6.66 -20.50
C SER A 314 6.14 5.90 -21.35
N ILE A 315 6.61 5.24 -22.42
CA ILE A 315 5.72 4.42 -23.26
C ILE A 315 5.10 3.27 -22.46
N LYS A 316 5.80 2.78 -21.44
CA LYS A 316 5.26 1.81 -20.47
C LYS A 316 4.06 2.41 -19.73
N ASN A 317 4.14 3.65 -19.26
CA ASN A 317 3.00 4.30 -18.60
C ASN A 317 1.79 4.42 -19.52
N VAL A 318 1.99 4.70 -20.81
CA VAL A 318 0.89 4.73 -21.80
C VAL A 318 0.25 3.34 -21.97
N GLN A 319 1.05 2.27 -21.97
CA GLN A 319 0.56 0.90 -22.02
C GLN A 319 -0.22 0.54 -20.76
N ASP A 320 0.35 0.82 -19.59
CA ASP A 320 -0.27 0.56 -18.28
C ASP A 320 -1.58 1.35 -18.14
N LEU A 321 -1.64 2.60 -18.59
CA LEU A 321 -2.87 3.41 -18.57
C LEU A 321 -3.95 2.85 -19.49
N CYS A 322 -3.59 2.38 -20.69
CA CYS A 322 -4.54 1.72 -21.57
C CYS A 322 -5.13 0.46 -20.92
N THR A 323 -4.28 -0.35 -20.28
CA THR A 323 -4.71 -1.55 -19.54
C THR A 323 -5.60 -1.17 -18.36
N ALA A 324 -5.24 -0.15 -17.60
CA ALA A 324 -6.01 0.31 -16.45
C ALA A 324 -7.39 0.86 -16.85
N LEU A 325 -7.50 1.56 -17.98
CA LEU A 325 -8.77 2.00 -18.54
C LEU A 325 -9.65 0.82 -19.00
N GLU A 326 -9.04 -0.21 -19.58
CA GLU A 326 -9.75 -1.44 -19.95
C GLU A 326 -10.30 -2.17 -18.71
N VAL A 327 -9.48 -2.30 -17.67
CA VAL A 327 -9.91 -2.87 -16.37
C VAL A 327 -10.98 -1.99 -15.73
N SER A 328 -10.85 -0.65 -15.79
CA SER A 328 -11.82 0.29 -15.24
C SER A 328 -13.20 0.17 -15.90
N TYR A 329 -13.23 -0.12 -17.20
CA TYR A 329 -14.47 -0.37 -17.93
C TYR A 329 -15.23 -1.57 -17.35
N GLN A 330 -14.52 -2.63 -16.95
CA GLN A 330 -15.05 -3.86 -16.37
C GLN A 330 -15.05 -3.88 -14.84
N LEU A 331 -14.80 -2.74 -14.18
CA LEU A 331 -14.54 -2.71 -12.74
C LEU A 331 -15.76 -3.10 -11.90
N ASP A 332 -16.95 -2.67 -12.34
CA ASP A 332 -18.24 -2.96 -11.72
C ASP A 332 -19.03 -3.95 -12.59
N ASP A 333 -18.96 -5.23 -12.24
CA ASP A 333 -19.65 -6.33 -12.91
C ASP A 333 -21.18 -6.19 -12.91
N LYS A 334 -21.74 -5.31 -12.06
CA LYS A 334 -23.19 -5.06 -11.98
C LYS A 334 -23.63 -3.96 -12.95
N ARG A 335 -22.68 -3.22 -13.52
CA ARG A 335 -22.97 -2.07 -14.38
C ARG A 335 -23.30 -2.55 -15.79
N LYS A 336 -24.59 -2.54 -16.13
CA LYS A 336 -25.06 -2.87 -17.47
C LYS A 336 -24.98 -1.63 -18.35
N ARG A 337 -24.16 -1.65 -19.40
CA ARG A 337 -24.19 -0.63 -20.44
C ARG A 337 -25.04 -1.13 -21.60
N GLU A 338 -25.86 -0.25 -22.16
CA GLU A 338 -26.76 -0.55 -23.28
C GLU A 338 -26.02 -1.25 -24.44
N LYS A 339 -24.81 -0.75 -24.69
CA LYS A 339 -23.89 -1.24 -25.70
C LYS A 339 -23.43 -2.69 -25.47
N ASP A 340 -23.22 -3.12 -24.23
CA ASP A 340 -22.77 -4.50 -23.93
C ASP A 340 -23.79 -5.55 -24.39
N ALA A 341 -25.09 -5.22 -24.32
CA ALA A 341 -26.15 -6.10 -24.81
C ALA A 341 -26.09 -6.31 -26.33
N LEU A 342 -25.69 -5.28 -27.09
CA LEU A 342 -25.56 -5.36 -28.54
C LEU A 342 -24.39 -6.26 -28.97
N ILE A 343 -23.29 -6.29 -28.19
CA ILE A 343 -22.17 -7.22 -28.45
C ILE A 343 -22.59 -8.66 -28.22
N GLU A 344 -23.35 -8.93 -27.16
CA GLU A 344 -23.87 -10.28 -26.90
C GLU A 344 -24.89 -10.71 -27.98
N GLU A 345 -25.70 -9.78 -28.48
CA GLU A 345 -26.56 -10.04 -29.64
C GLU A 345 -25.75 -10.33 -30.91
N LEU A 346 -24.71 -9.54 -31.20
CA LEU A 346 -23.82 -9.75 -32.34
C LEU A 346 -23.12 -11.13 -32.25
N LYS A 347 -22.60 -11.49 -31.07
CA LYS A 347 -22.05 -12.82 -30.82
C LYS A 347 -23.07 -13.90 -31.14
N LYS A 348 -24.29 -13.79 -30.61
CA LYS A 348 -25.36 -14.76 -30.87
C LYS A 348 -25.64 -14.91 -32.38
N ASN A 349 -25.72 -13.79 -33.10
CA ASN A 349 -25.98 -13.80 -34.54
C ASN A 349 -24.83 -14.44 -35.33
N ILE A 350 -23.58 -14.09 -35.05
CA ILE A 350 -22.40 -14.71 -35.69
C ILE A 350 -22.35 -16.21 -35.39
N LYS A 351 -22.64 -16.63 -34.16
CA LYS A 351 -22.66 -18.05 -33.76
C LYS A 351 -23.72 -18.84 -34.56
N ASN A 352 -24.88 -18.26 -34.81
CA ASN A 352 -25.91 -18.87 -35.65
C ASN A 352 -25.42 -19.02 -37.11
N THR A 353 -24.79 -17.98 -37.67
CA THR A 353 -24.22 -18.05 -39.03
C THR A 353 -23.13 -19.12 -39.15
N ILE A 354 -22.23 -19.22 -38.16
CA ILE A 354 -21.20 -20.27 -38.14
C ILE A 354 -21.85 -21.66 -38.10
N ALA A 355 -22.87 -21.84 -37.25
CA ALA A 355 -23.58 -23.11 -37.13
C ALA A 355 -24.31 -23.51 -38.43
N GLU A 356 -24.83 -22.55 -39.20
CA GLU A 356 -25.42 -22.79 -40.52
C GLU A 356 -24.35 -23.16 -41.55
N PHE A 357 -23.21 -22.45 -41.56
CA PHE A 357 -22.11 -22.73 -42.47
C PHE A 357 -21.53 -24.15 -42.26
N THR A 358 -21.26 -24.54 -41.01
CA THR A 358 -20.73 -25.87 -40.68
C THR A 358 -21.69 -27.01 -41.02
N LYS A 359 -23.01 -26.75 -41.13
CA LYS A 359 -23.98 -27.75 -41.62
C LYS A 359 -23.86 -27.97 -43.13
N ALA A 360 -23.57 -26.92 -43.89
CA ALA A 360 -23.45 -26.98 -45.34
C ALA A 360 -22.05 -27.41 -45.81
N HIS A 361 -21.03 -27.17 -44.99
CA HIS A 361 -19.63 -27.43 -45.31
C HIS A 361 -18.97 -28.26 -44.20
N ASN A 362 -18.95 -29.58 -44.38
CA ASN A 362 -18.32 -30.51 -43.44
C ASN A 362 -16.81 -30.67 -43.70
N GLU A 363 -16.30 -30.04 -44.76
CA GLU A 363 -14.91 -30.13 -45.21
C GLU A 363 -13.95 -29.32 -44.32
N ILE A 364 -14.47 -28.44 -43.45
CA ILE A 364 -13.68 -27.59 -42.55
C ILE A 364 -14.32 -27.47 -41.17
N ASP A 365 -13.57 -27.79 -40.11
CA ASP A 365 -13.95 -27.46 -38.74
C ASP A 365 -13.60 -26.00 -38.45
N VAL A 366 -14.57 -25.10 -38.62
CA VAL A 366 -14.39 -23.64 -38.43
C VAL A 366 -13.78 -23.30 -37.06
N ASN A 367 -14.06 -24.06 -36.01
CA ASN A 367 -13.56 -23.73 -34.67
C ASN A 367 -12.14 -24.24 -34.42
N LYS A 368 -11.71 -25.31 -35.10
CA LYS A 368 -10.37 -25.91 -34.91
C LYS A 368 -9.36 -25.51 -35.99
N GLU A 369 -9.82 -25.34 -37.22
CA GLU A 369 -8.98 -25.12 -38.40
C GLU A 369 -8.89 -23.64 -38.80
N THR A 370 -9.57 -22.74 -38.08
CA THR A 370 -9.50 -21.29 -38.30
C THR A 370 -9.26 -20.53 -37.00
N THR A 371 -8.96 -19.24 -37.12
CA THR A 371 -8.83 -18.32 -35.98
C THR A 371 -10.18 -17.84 -35.43
N MET A 372 -11.30 -18.38 -35.91
CA MET A 372 -12.64 -17.92 -35.51
C MET A 372 -12.88 -18.09 -34.00
N SER A 373 -12.47 -19.22 -33.41
CA SER A 373 -12.68 -19.46 -31.97
C SER A 373 -11.97 -18.42 -31.11
N SER A 374 -10.74 -18.04 -31.48
CA SER A 374 -10.00 -17.00 -30.76
C SER A 374 -10.56 -15.61 -31.06
N ALA A 375 -10.86 -15.28 -32.32
CA ALA A 375 -11.47 -14.00 -32.70
C ALA A 375 -12.79 -13.76 -31.96
N PHE A 376 -13.59 -14.80 -31.76
CA PHE A 376 -14.86 -14.74 -31.04
C PHE A 376 -14.68 -14.56 -29.53
N GLN A 377 -13.65 -15.19 -28.93
CA GLN A 377 -13.28 -14.97 -27.53
C GLN A 377 -12.93 -13.51 -27.25
N TYR A 378 -12.32 -12.82 -28.21
CA TYR A 378 -11.92 -11.42 -28.11
C TYR A 378 -12.92 -10.43 -28.73
N LEU A 379 -14.08 -10.90 -29.20
CA LEU A 379 -15.08 -10.03 -29.80
C LEU A 379 -15.74 -9.19 -28.70
N ASP A 380 -15.26 -7.95 -28.56
CA ASP A 380 -15.69 -6.99 -27.57
C ASP A 380 -15.54 -5.57 -28.15
N TYR A 381 -15.98 -4.55 -27.41
CA TYR A 381 -15.71 -3.17 -27.76
C TYR A 381 -14.21 -2.91 -27.91
N THR A 382 -13.85 -2.20 -28.97
CA THR A 382 -12.48 -1.69 -29.12
C THR A 382 -12.11 -0.82 -27.92
N LEU A 383 -10.84 -0.83 -27.51
CA LEU A 383 -10.36 0.00 -26.40
C LEU A 383 -10.76 1.48 -26.58
N LYS A 384 -10.69 2.01 -27.81
CA LYS A 384 -11.14 3.37 -28.12
C LYS A 384 -12.57 3.63 -27.62
N GLN A 385 -13.49 2.71 -27.91
CA GLN A 385 -14.89 2.83 -27.51
C GLN A 385 -15.09 2.65 -26.00
N LYS A 386 -14.32 1.74 -25.37
CA LYS A 386 -14.31 1.60 -23.91
C LYS A 386 -13.90 2.90 -23.22
N ILE A 387 -12.79 3.51 -23.66
CA ILE A 387 -12.30 4.80 -23.12
C ILE A 387 -13.30 5.93 -23.38
N LEU A 388 -13.87 6.03 -24.58
CA LEU A 388 -14.86 7.06 -24.89
C LEU A 388 -16.10 6.94 -24.00
N THR A 389 -16.54 5.72 -23.72
CA THR A 389 -17.66 5.46 -22.81
C THR A 389 -17.34 5.90 -21.39
N LEU A 390 -16.15 5.54 -20.88
CA LEU A 390 -15.70 6.01 -19.56
C LEU A 390 -15.56 7.52 -19.49
N TYR A 391 -15.07 8.17 -20.55
CA TYR A 391 -15.01 9.63 -20.62
C TYR A 391 -16.40 10.26 -20.53
N ASN A 392 -17.36 9.79 -21.32
CA ASN A 392 -18.73 10.32 -21.30
C ASN A 392 -19.41 10.14 -19.92
N GLU A 393 -19.08 9.07 -19.20
CA GLU A 393 -19.58 8.82 -17.83
C GLU A 393 -18.94 9.71 -16.76
N ASN A 394 -17.83 10.39 -17.07
CA ASN A 394 -17.04 11.18 -16.13
C ASN A 394 -16.64 12.55 -16.72
N SER A 395 -17.32 13.01 -17.77
CA SER A 395 -16.90 14.19 -18.53
C SER A 395 -17.01 15.46 -17.69
N ASP A 396 -18.03 15.55 -16.85
CA ASP A 396 -18.22 16.62 -15.86
C ASP A 396 -17.03 16.81 -14.91
N ILE A 397 -16.42 15.71 -14.46
CA ILE A 397 -15.25 15.68 -13.59
C ILE A 397 -13.98 15.99 -14.40
N VAL A 398 -13.80 15.33 -15.54
CA VAL A 398 -12.57 15.39 -16.33
C VAL A 398 -12.42 16.74 -17.02
N ASP A 399 -13.50 17.30 -17.56
CA ASP A 399 -13.46 18.56 -18.30
C ASP A 399 -13.11 19.74 -17.39
N GLU A 400 -13.46 19.67 -16.11
CA GLU A 400 -13.05 20.67 -15.14
C GLU A 400 -11.55 20.59 -14.82
N ILE A 401 -10.98 19.39 -14.70
CA ILE A 401 -9.53 19.20 -14.56
C ILE A 401 -8.82 19.73 -15.80
N VAL A 402 -9.35 19.40 -16.99
CA VAL A 402 -8.84 19.90 -18.27
C VAL A 402 -8.85 21.44 -18.30
N SER A 403 -9.95 22.06 -17.87
CA SER A 403 -10.10 23.51 -17.83
C SER A 403 -9.15 24.17 -16.83
N LYS A 404 -9.06 23.65 -15.60
CA LYS A 404 -8.23 24.22 -14.52
C LYS A 404 -6.75 24.26 -14.89
N TYR A 405 -6.27 23.25 -15.60
CA TYR A 405 -4.85 23.10 -15.95
C TYR A 405 -4.53 23.37 -17.41
N SER A 406 -5.49 23.90 -18.18
CA SER A 406 -5.33 24.18 -19.62
C SER A 406 -4.80 22.97 -20.41
N LEU A 407 -5.31 21.78 -20.08
CA LEU A 407 -4.91 20.53 -20.74
C LEU A 407 -5.63 20.40 -22.10
N PRO A 408 -5.15 19.53 -23.00
CA PRO A 408 -5.86 19.27 -24.25
C PRO A 408 -7.22 18.61 -24.00
N SER A 409 -8.20 18.93 -24.84
CA SER A 409 -9.53 18.34 -24.75
C SER A 409 -9.53 16.85 -25.07
N VAL A 410 -10.33 16.11 -24.31
CA VAL A 410 -10.57 14.68 -24.55
C VAL A 410 -11.74 14.56 -25.53
N ASN A 411 -11.51 13.88 -26.64
CA ASN A 411 -12.52 13.61 -27.65
C ASN A 411 -12.16 12.31 -28.39
N GLU A 412 -13.05 11.84 -29.26
CA GLU A 412 -12.85 10.56 -29.96
C GLU A 412 -11.53 10.52 -30.75
N ASN A 413 -11.14 11.63 -31.40
CA ASN A 413 -9.91 11.70 -32.19
C ASN A 413 -8.65 11.68 -31.32
N SER A 414 -8.65 12.40 -30.19
CA SER A 414 -7.52 12.39 -29.26
C SER A 414 -7.37 11.02 -28.57
N ILE A 415 -8.48 10.39 -28.19
CA ILE A 415 -8.50 9.01 -27.66
C ILE A 415 -7.96 8.02 -28.70
N ALA A 416 -8.43 8.08 -29.95
CA ALA A 416 -7.95 7.22 -31.02
C ALA A 416 -6.44 7.35 -31.23
N SER A 417 -5.93 8.59 -31.18
CA SER A 417 -4.50 8.87 -31.34
C SER A 417 -3.67 8.33 -30.16
N PHE A 418 -4.19 8.41 -28.93
CA PHE A 418 -3.55 7.81 -27.76
C PHE A 418 -3.51 6.29 -27.81
N VAL A 419 -4.60 5.63 -28.21
CA VAL A 419 -4.63 4.17 -28.40
C VAL A 419 -3.67 3.74 -29.52
N LYS A 420 -3.58 4.54 -30.59
CA LYS A 420 -2.61 4.30 -31.69
C LYS A 420 -1.16 4.40 -31.19
N LEU A 421 -0.84 5.35 -30.29
CA LEU A 421 0.48 5.46 -29.68
C LEU A 421 0.90 4.16 -28.99
N ARG A 422 -0.01 3.53 -28.23
CA ARG A 422 0.21 2.22 -27.61
C ARG A 422 0.41 1.11 -28.66
N ASN A 423 -0.47 1.05 -29.66
CA ASN A 423 -0.44 -0.01 -30.69
C ASN A 423 0.80 0.07 -31.60
N ASN A 424 1.26 1.26 -31.96
CA ASN A 424 2.48 1.43 -32.76
C ASN A 424 3.69 0.82 -32.05
N LYS A 425 3.86 1.05 -30.74
CA LYS A 425 4.95 0.39 -30.01
C LYS A 425 4.86 -1.13 -30.06
N THR A 426 3.65 -1.67 -29.88
CA THR A 426 3.40 -3.12 -29.85
C THR A 426 3.62 -3.79 -31.21
N HIS A 427 3.29 -3.11 -32.32
CA HIS A 427 3.32 -3.72 -33.65
C HIS A 427 4.49 -3.28 -34.55
N SER A 428 4.97 -2.04 -34.43
CA SER A 428 6.08 -1.51 -35.26
C SER A 428 7.37 -1.28 -34.48
N GLY A 429 7.38 -1.41 -33.15
CA GLY A 429 8.56 -1.19 -32.30
C GLY A 429 8.97 0.28 -32.15
N THR A 430 8.45 1.17 -32.99
CA THR A 430 8.68 2.62 -33.03
C THR A 430 7.69 3.39 -32.15
N VAL A 431 8.12 4.52 -31.59
CA VAL A 431 7.28 5.41 -30.76
C VAL A 431 7.29 6.80 -31.36
N GLU A 432 6.13 7.24 -31.83
CA GLU A 432 5.90 8.61 -32.28
C GLU A 432 5.02 9.31 -31.26
N TRP A 433 5.65 10.01 -30.32
CA TRP A 433 4.98 10.62 -29.17
C TRP A 433 3.90 11.63 -29.57
N GLY A 434 4.22 12.53 -30.51
CA GLY A 434 3.33 13.59 -30.99
C GLY A 434 2.62 14.35 -29.87
N GLU A 435 1.45 14.89 -30.18
CA GLU A 435 0.54 15.51 -29.20
C GLU A 435 -0.31 14.47 -28.44
N SER A 436 -0.31 13.22 -28.90
CA SER A 436 -1.15 12.14 -28.38
C SER A 436 -0.95 11.91 -26.88
N ALA A 437 0.29 11.95 -26.39
CA ALA A 437 0.57 11.70 -24.97
C ALA A 437 0.08 12.82 -24.04
N LYS A 438 -0.29 14.00 -24.56
CA LYS A 438 -0.72 15.12 -23.72
C LYS A 438 -2.09 14.90 -23.08
N ILE A 439 -2.89 13.94 -23.57
CA ILE A 439 -4.14 13.54 -22.90
C ILE A 439 -3.95 12.47 -21.80
N TYR A 440 -2.71 12.10 -21.47
CA TYR A 440 -2.43 11.13 -20.41
C TYR A 440 -3.07 11.54 -19.08
N THR A 441 -2.88 12.79 -18.65
CA THR A 441 -3.37 13.28 -17.36
C THR A 441 -4.91 13.23 -17.27
N PRO A 442 -5.68 13.74 -18.25
CA PRO A 442 -7.13 13.55 -18.27
C PRO A 442 -7.58 12.08 -18.25
N LEU A 443 -6.90 11.21 -19.01
CA LEU A 443 -7.22 9.78 -19.04
C LEU A 443 -6.88 9.09 -17.71
N PHE A 444 -5.83 9.52 -17.02
CA PHE A 444 -5.49 9.01 -15.70
C PHE A 444 -6.53 9.45 -14.65
N ALA A 445 -7.06 10.67 -14.76
CA ALA A 445 -8.17 11.12 -13.92
C ALA A 445 -9.43 10.25 -14.10
N ILE A 446 -9.70 9.75 -15.31
CA ILE A 446 -10.82 8.80 -15.57
C ILE A 446 -10.64 7.51 -14.77
N VAL A 447 -9.42 6.95 -14.69
CA VAL A 447 -9.16 5.72 -13.91
C VAL A 447 -9.46 5.96 -12.43
N TYR A 448 -8.98 7.09 -11.89
CA TYR A 448 -9.27 7.50 -10.53
C TYR A 448 -10.77 7.69 -10.28
N ALA A 449 -11.47 8.43 -11.16
CA ALA A 449 -12.90 8.66 -11.05
C ALA A 449 -13.69 7.36 -11.10
N SER A 450 -13.33 6.46 -12.02
CA SER A 450 -13.97 5.14 -12.15
C SER A 450 -13.82 4.30 -10.88
N PHE A 451 -12.61 4.29 -10.28
CA PHE A 451 -12.38 3.62 -9.02
C PHE A 451 -13.12 4.28 -7.85
N PHE A 452 -13.19 5.61 -7.80
CA PHE A 452 -13.93 6.30 -6.76
C PHE A 452 -15.44 6.08 -6.85
N LYS A 453 -16.00 6.02 -8.07
CA LYS A 453 -17.39 5.61 -8.28
C LYS A 453 -17.63 4.16 -7.83
N TYR A 454 -16.67 3.25 -8.09
CA TYR A 454 -16.74 1.86 -7.61
C TYR A 454 -16.83 1.77 -6.07
N ILE A 455 -16.04 2.56 -5.33
CA ILE A 455 -16.12 2.63 -3.86
C ILE A 455 -17.30 3.49 -3.36
N LYS A 456 -18.19 3.92 -4.27
CA LYS A 456 -19.42 4.69 -4.02
C LYS A 456 -19.19 6.12 -3.52
N LEU A 457 -18.05 6.72 -3.87
CA LEU A 457 -17.80 8.12 -3.57
C LEU A 457 -18.75 9.01 -4.40
N PRO A 458 -19.39 10.04 -3.82
CA PRO A 458 -20.27 10.94 -4.57
C PRO A 458 -19.49 11.77 -5.59
N ASP A 459 -20.10 12.06 -6.74
CA ASP A 459 -19.45 12.76 -7.86
C ASP A 459 -18.86 14.12 -7.43
N GLU A 460 -19.55 14.89 -6.58
CA GLU A 460 -19.03 16.15 -6.02
C GLU A 460 -17.75 15.97 -5.17
N VAL A 461 -17.68 14.88 -4.40
CA VAL A 461 -16.51 14.54 -3.59
C VAL A 461 -15.38 14.07 -4.50
N ILE A 462 -15.68 13.28 -5.54
CA ILE A 462 -14.70 12.85 -6.55
C ILE A 462 -14.09 14.07 -7.22
N LYS A 463 -14.94 14.96 -7.73
CA LYS A 463 -14.55 16.20 -8.42
C LYS A 463 -13.60 17.05 -7.58
N SER A 464 -14.03 17.43 -6.37
CA SER A 464 -13.20 18.23 -5.45
C SER A 464 -11.88 17.56 -5.08
N THR A 465 -11.90 16.23 -4.89
CA THR A 465 -10.72 15.43 -4.54
C THR A 465 -9.72 15.32 -5.68
N LEU A 466 -10.18 15.05 -6.90
CA LEU A 466 -9.28 14.89 -8.06
C LEU A 466 -8.64 16.21 -8.48
N LEU A 467 -9.37 17.33 -8.37
CA LEU A 467 -8.81 18.66 -8.60
C LEU A 467 -7.65 19.02 -7.65
N GLN A 468 -7.47 18.29 -6.55
CA GLN A 468 -6.41 18.54 -5.58
C GLN A 468 -5.11 17.78 -5.91
N ILE A 469 -5.20 16.65 -6.62
CA ILE A 469 -4.05 15.79 -6.93
C ILE A 469 -3.57 15.88 -8.38
N PHE A 470 -4.45 16.28 -9.29
CA PHE A 470 -4.12 16.80 -10.61
C PHE A 470 -4.01 18.30 -10.51
#